data_AF-A0ABD2TYD7-F1
#
_entry.id   AF-A0ABD2TYD7-F1
#
_cell.length_a   1.000
_cell.length_b   1.000
_cell.length_c   1.000
_cell.angle_alpha   90.00
_cell.angle_beta   90.00
_cell.angle_gamma   90.00
#
_symmetry.space_group_name_H-M   'P 1'
#
loop_
_entity.id
_entity.type
_entity.pdbx_description
1 polymer ?
#
loop_
_entity_poly.entity_id
_entity_poly.type
_entity_poly.pdbx_seq_one_letter_code
_entity_poly.pdbx_strand_id
1 'polypeptide(L)'
;MCQSTRGFEPMLKESINHFLASYRNGSCDFSVFESIFFRLVQTMPDPPLEITWFYSAVTFHSSKSAGFSKTIVAKDLFQLLISCSCNGTKKIALLAPLIYVLHDIVCEFSRNGLCLTSEIRELVEKIVDYICLCLVVPENGNVIDEDIVCFEELAGVWMVDLVGKCAKLEENLGVFFPIVRVEVQKGQKSRRGIRDLAGIVMCEVFLLALSLKFNMRFVNEEFQKDARNWAIQTLKQFQNIEFLGEFLLVCIPLKRFKFYYLIMYHSSLFFFPYYC
;
A
#
# COMPACT_ATOMS: atom_id res chain seq x y z
N MET A 1 -13.93 -4.91 25.01
CA MET A 1 -13.16 -6.17 24.98
C MET A 1 -12.57 -6.30 23.59
N CYS A 2 -11.29 -6.02 23.41
CA CYS A 2 -10.61 -6.27 22.14
C CYS A 2 -10.40 -7.78 22.02
N GLN A 3 -11.10 -8.43 21.09
CA GLN A 3 -10.81 -9.83 20.79
C GLN A 3 -9.45 -9.90 20.11
N SER A 4 -8.50 -10.62 20.72
CA SER A 4 -7.19 -10.85 20.13
C SER A 4 -7.35 -11.59 18.80
N THR A 5 -6.69 -11.06 17.75
CA THR A 5 -6.52 -11.63 16.40
C THR A 5 -6.24 -13.13 16.36
N ARG A 6 -5.58 -13.67 17.39
CA ARG A 6 -5.23 -15.09 17.50
C ARG A 6 -6.42 -16.04 17.48
N GLY A 7 -7.61 -15.60 17.87
CA GLY A 7 -8.82 -16.44 17.83
C GLY A 7 -9.26 -16.79 16.40
N PHE A 8 -8.96 -15.94 15.42
CA PHE A 8 -9.40 -16.11 14.04
C PHE A 8 -8.33 -16.73 13.14
N GLU A 9 -7.08 -16.84 13.60
CA GLU A 9 -5.95 -17.33 12.81
C GLU A 9 -6.22 -18.69 12.12
N PRO A 10 -6.74 -19.74 12.81
CA PRO A 10 -6.98 -21.02 12.15
C PRO A 10 -8.00 -20.93 11.02
N MET A 11 -9.11 -20.21 11.26
CA MET A 11 -10.18 -20.03 10.28
C MET A 11 -9.72 -19.18 9.09
N LEU A 12 -8.95 -18.13 9.35
CA LEU A 12 -8.36 -17.31 8.30
C LEU A 12 -7.40 -18.13 7.43
N LYS A 13 -6.52 -18.91 8.05
CA LYS A 13 -5.54 -19.73 7.33
C LYS A 13 -6.21 -20.79 6.45
N GLU A 14 -7.23 -21.45 6.97
CA GLU A 14 -8.05 -22.39 6.20
C GLU A 14 -8.75 -21.68 5.02
N SER A 15 -9.33 -20.50 5.27
CA SER A 15 -10.01 -19.70 4.25
C SER A 15 -9.05 -19.25 3.13
N ILE A 16 -7.84 -18.80 3.48
CA ILE A 16 -6.80 -18.42 2.52
C ILE A 16 -6.42 -19.63 1.66
N ASN A 17 -6.18 -20.79 2.27
CA ASN A 17 -5.80 -21.99 1.54
C ASN A 17 -6.92 -22.44 0.59
N HIS A 18 -8.17 -22.43 1.05
CA HIS A 18 -9.32 -22.79 0.22
C HIS A 18 -9.51 -21.81 -0.94
N PHE A 19 -9.35 -20.50 -0.70
CA PHE A 19 -9.42 -19.47 -1.74
C PHE A 19 -8.35 -19.70 -2.80
N LEU A 20 -7.08 -19.85 -2.39
CA LEU A 20 -5.96 -20.06 -3.32
C LEU A 20 -6.12 -21.35 -4.13
N ALA A 21 -6.58 -22.43 -3.51
CA ALA A 21 -6.87 -23.68 -4.21
C ALA A 21 -8.00 -23.51 -5.24
N SER A 22 -9.09 -22.86 -4.84
CA SER A 22 -10.26 -22.61 -5.71
C SER A 22 -9.91 -21.73 -6.90
N TYR A 23 -9.15 -20.65 -6.66
CA TYR A 23 -8.68 -19.74 -7.69
C TYR A 23 -7.79 -20.45 -8.71
N ARG A 24 -6.83 -21.26 -8.24
CA ARG A 24 -5.93 -22.05 -9.11
C ARG A 24 -6.67 -23.09 -9.95
N ASN A 25 -7.79 -23.60 -9.44
CA ASN A 25 -8.67 -24.51 -10.16
C ASN A 25 -9.60 -23.78 -11.16
N GLY A 26 -9.47 -22.45 -11.31
CA GLY A 26 -10.25 -21.65 -12.24
C GLY A 26 -11.65 -21.26 -11.73
N SER A 27 -11.90 -21.36 -10.42
CA SER A 27 -13.14 -20.82 -9.85
C SER A 27 -13.15 -19.29 -9.96
N CYS A 28 -14.31 -18.75 -10.35
CA CYS A 28 -14.59 -17.32 -10.36
C CYS A 28 -15.66 -16.91 -9.34
N ASP A 29 -16.28 -17.89 -8.65
CA ASP A 29 -17.28 -17.63 -7.62
C ASP A 29 -16.64 -17.74 -6.24
N PHE A 30 -16.61 -16.60 -5.54
CA PHE A 30 -16.12 -16.48 -4.17
C PHE A 30 -17.18 -15.94 -3.21
N SER A 31 -18.46 -15.98 -3.61
CA SER A 31 -19.59 -15.41 -2.85
C SER A 31 -19.71 -15.94 -1.41
N VAL A 32 -19.33 -17.20 -1.18
CA VAL A 32 -19.30 -17.81 0.17
C VAL A 32 -18.32 -17.07 1.07
N PHE A 33 -17.11 -16.79 0.57
CA PHE A 33 -16.11 -16.03 1.31
C PHE A 33 -16.58 -14.59 1.52
N GLU A 34 -17.11 -13.94 0.49
CA GLU A 34 -17.64 -12.57 0.60
C GLU A 34 -18.69 -12.47 1.70
N SER A 35 -19.66 -13.38 1.71
CA SER A 35 -20.74 -13.38 2.71
C SER A 35 -20.23 -13.55 4.13
N ILE A 36 -19.33 -14.50 4.36
CA ILE A 36 -18.78 -14.79 5.69
C ILE A 36 -17.96 -13.60 6.20
N PHE A 37 -17.03 -13.12 5.37
CA PHE A 37 -16.09 -12.08 5.78
C PHE A 37 -16.72 -10.68 5.80
N PHE A 38 -17.71 -10.40 4.95
CA PHE A 38 -18.54 -9.19 5.05
C PHE A 38 -19.22 -9.12 6.40
N ARG A 39 -19.85 -10.22 6.85
CA ARG A 39 -20.52 -10.27 8.16
C ARG A 39 -19.52 -10.04 9.29
N LEU A 40 -18.33 -10.63 9.21
CA LEU A 40 -17.28 -10.42 10.20
C LEU A 40 -16.87 -8.94 10.27
N VAL A 41 -16.56 -8.32 9.13
CA VAL A 41 -16.14 -6.91 9.06
C VAL A 41 -17.24 -5.97 9.56
N GLN A 42 -18.50 -6.24 9.21
CA GLN A 42 -19.64 -5.38 9.60
C GLN A 42 -20.06 -5.52 11.07
N THR A 43 -19.85 -6.70 11.68
CA THR A 43 -20.28 -6.95 13.07
C THR A 43 -19.23 -6.57 14.10
N MET A 44 -17.98 -6.40 13.69
CA MET A 44 -16.88 -6.00 14.57
C MET A 44 -16.67 -4.47 14.53
N PRO A 45 -16.68 -3.78 15.69
CA PRO A 45 -16.42 -2.34 15.74
C PRO A 45 -15.01 -1.93 15.27
N ASP A 46 -14.02 -2.80 15.44
CA ASP A 46 -12.65 -2.62 14.98
C ASP A 46 -12.14 -3.97 14.44
N PRO A 47 -12.54 -4.36 13.22
CA PRO A 47 -12.23 -5.68 12.67
C PRO A 47 -10.72 -5.83 12.49
N PRO A 48 -10.12 -7.01 12.73
CA PRO A 48 -8.70 -7.23 12.47
C PRO A 48 -8.25 -6.83 11.07
N LEU A 49 -7.00 -6.37 10.94
CA LEU A 49 -6.43 -5.94 9.67
C LEU A 49 -6.48 -7.09 8.66
N GLU A 50 -6.13 -8.29 9.11
CA GLU A 50 -6.08 -9.53 8.34
C GLU A 50 -7.44 -9.93 7.77
N ILE A 51 -8.48 -9.82 8.59
CA ILE A 51 -9.86 -10.15 8.19
C ILE A 51 -10.35 -9.15 7.14
N THR A 52 -10.04 -7.87 7.34
CA THR A 52 -10.38 -6.80 6.40
C THR A 52 -9.62 -6.95 5.08
N TRP A 53 -8.34 -7.31 5.13
CA TRP A 53 -7.51 -7.61 3.97
C TRP A 53 -8.00 -8.81 3.18
N PHE A 54 -8.33 -9.91 3.86
CA PHE A 54 -8.87 -11.07 3.16
C PHE A 54 -10.22 -10.77 2.51
N TYR A 55 -11.13 -10.11 3.24
CA TYR A 55 -12.42 -9.70 2.69
C TYR A 55 -12.25 -8.84 1.43
N SER A 56 -11.43 -7.79 1.52
CA SER A 56 -11.18 -6.89 0.40
C SER A 56 -10.49 -7.57 -0.79
N ALA A 57 -9.62 -8.56 -0.54
CA ALA A 57 -8.99 -9.35 -1.61
C ALA A 57 -10.02 -10.21 -2.36
N VAL A 58 -10.94 -10.84 -1.63
CA VAL A 58 -12.01 -11.64 -2.23
C VAL A 58 -12.89 -10.75 -3.11
N THR A 59 -13.38 -9.63 -2.58
CA THR A 59 -14.21 -8.66 -3.34
C THR A 59 -13.48 -8.13 -4.57
N PHE A 60 -12.17 -7.86 -4.45
CA PHE A 60 -11.33 -7.42 -5.56
C PHE A 60 -11.29 -8.48 -6.68
N HIS A 61 -11.03 -9.74 -6.34
CA HIS A 61 -10.91 -10.82 -7.31
C HIS A 61 -12.25 -11.22 -7.94
N SER A 62 -13.35 -11.14 -7.20
CA SER A 62 -14.70 -11.30 -7.74
C SER A 62 -15.02 -10.22 -8.78
N SER A 63 -14.78 -8.94 -8.45
CA SER A 63 -15.01 -7.83 -9.37
C SER A 63 -14.13 -7.91 -10.62
N LYS A 64 -12.86 -8.31 -10.45
CA LYS A 64 -11.97 -8.55 -11.58
C LYS A 64 -12.49 -9.67 -12.49
N SER A 65 -12.98 -10.77 -11.91
CA SER A 65 -13.56 -11.89 -12.66
C SER A 65 -14.85 -11.53 -13.38
N ALA A 66 -15.62 -10.57 -12.84
CA ALA A 66 -16.81 -10.01 -13.48
C ALA A 66 -16.50 -9.05 -14.65
N GLY A 67 -15.22 -8.74 -14.92
CA GLY A 67 -14.80 -7.93 -16.07
C GLY A 67 -14.80 -6.42 -15.81
N PHE A 68 -14.88 -5.97 -14.56
CA PHE A 68 -14.76 -4.54 -14.23
C PHE A 68 -13.34 -4.02 -14.53
N SER A 69 -13.23 -2.75 -14.93
CA SER A 69 -11.92 -2.13 -15.19
C SER A 69 -11.12 -1.99 -13.90
N LYS A 70 -9.80 -2.17 -13.96
CA LYS A 70 -8.91 -2.05 -12.79
C LYS A 70 -9.06 -0.70 -12.07
N THR A 71 -9.33 0.38 -12.81
CA THR A 71 -9.59 1.72 -12.24
C THR A 71 -10.86 1.77 -11.39
N ILE A 72 -11.96 1.17 -11.86
CA ILE A 72 -13.21 1.09 -11.09
C ILE A 72 -12.98 0.25 -9.84
N VAL A 73 -12.37 -0.93 -10.01
CA VAL A 73 -12.07 -1.84 -8.89
C VAL A 73 -11.16 -1.16 -7.84
N ALA A 74 -10.18 -0.36 -8.26
CA ALA A 74 -9.33 0.39 -7.33
C ALA A 74 -10.10 1.47 -6.55
N LYS A 75 -11.05 2.17 -7.20
CA LYS A 75 -11.92 3.14 -6.53
C LYS A 75 -12.84 2.47 -5.50
N ASP A 76 -13.44 1.35 -5.87
CA ASP A 76 -14.32 0.59 -4.98
C ASP A 76 -13.52 0.01 -3.80
N LEU A 77 -12.30 -0.48 -4.05
CA LEU A 77 -11.40 -0.93 -3.02
C LEU A 77 -11.01 0.20 -2.06
N PHE A 78 -10.70 1.39 -2.56
CA PHE A 78 -10.44 2.56 -1.71
C PHE A 78 -11.64 2.86 -0.82
N GLN A 79 -12.85 2.93 -1.40
CA GLN A 79 -14.07 3.20 -0.65
C GLN A 79 -14.33 2.14 0.43
N LEU A 80 -14.07 0.88 0.13
CA LEU A 80 -14.18 -0.22 1.07
C LEU A 80 -13.22 -0.06 2.25
N LEU A 81 -11.94 0.25 1.98
CA LEU A 81 -10.91 0.34 3.02
C LEU A 81 -11.10 1.57 3.93
N ILE A 82 -11.51 2.72 3.38
CA ILE A 82 -11.73 3.93 4.20
C ILE A 82 -12.97 3.85 5.08
N SER A 83 -13.90 2.93 4.79
CA SER A 83 -15.11 2.72 5.59
C SER A 83 -14.84 2.04 6.95
N CYS A 84 -13.63 1.50 7.16
CA CYS A 84 -13.28 0.81 8.39
C CYS A 84 -13.21 1.77 9.60
N SER A 85 -13.93 1.44 10.67
CA SER A 85 -13.93 2.17 11.94
C SER A 85 -12.76 1.77 12.85
N CYS A 86 -11.52 1.94 12.37
CA CYS A 86 -10.31 1.65 13.16
C CYS A 86 -9.47 2.92 13.46
N ASN A 87 -8.39 2.75 14.24
CA ASN A 87 -7.44 3.83 14.56
C ASN A 87 -6.68 4.34 13.31
N GLY A 88 -6.08 5.53 13.42
CA GLY A 88 -5.41 6.20 12.30
C GLY A 88 -4.29 5.35 11.67
N THR A 89 -3.43 4.74 12.48
CA THR A 89 -2.34 3.88 11.98
C THR A 89 -2.88 2.67 11.22
N LYS A 90 -3.87 1.98 11.76
CA LYS A 90 -4.49 0.81 11.12
C LYS A 90 -5.22 1.19 9.83
N LYS A 91 -5.89 2.35 9.80
CA LYS A 91 -6.48 2.91 8.57
C LYS A 91 -5.46 3.11 7.46
N ILE A 92 -4.27 3.63 7.80
CA ILE A 92 -3.18 3.80 6.85
C ILE A 92 -2.67 2.42 6.40
N ALA A 93 -2.36 1.51 7.34
CA ALA A 93 -1.87 0.17 7.04
C ALA A 93 -2.83 -0.62 6.12
N LEU A 94 -4.14 -0.46 6.29
CA LEU A 94 -5.17 -1.09 5.47
C LEU A 94 -5.05 -0.76 3.98
N LEU A 95 -4.45 0.37 3.60
CA LEU A 95 -4.33 0.80 2.21
C LEU A 95 -3.28 0.03 1.41
N ALA A 96 -2.42 -0.78 2.03
CA ALA A 96 -1.33 -1.49 1.33
C ALA A 96 -1.78 -2.21 0.04
N PRO A 97 -2.88 -2.98 0.02
CA PRO A 97 -3.31 -3.66 -1.19
C PRO A 97 -3.76 -2.71 -2.30
N LEU A 98 -4.36 -1.57 -1.95
CA LEU A 98 -4.73 -0.55 -2.92
C LEU A 98 -3.49 0.04 -3.60
N ILE A 99 -2.40 0.22 -2.85
CA ILE A 99 -1.17 0.78 -3.42
C ILE A 99 -0.52 -0.20 -4.39
N TYR A 100 -0.52 -1.49 -4.06
CA TYR A 100 -0.12 -2.56 -4.99
C TYR A 100 -0.93 -2.50 -6.29
N VAL A 101 -2.26 -2.41 -6.20
CA VAL A 101 -3.15 -2.32 -7.37
C VAL A 101 -2.87 -1.06 -8.20
N LEU A 102 -2.70 0.10 -7.54
CA LEU A 102 -2.41 1.35 -8.24
C LEU A 102 -1.07 1.32 -8.96
N HIS A 103 -0.05 0.72 -8.34
CA HIS A 103 1.24 0.57 -8.98
C HIS A 103 1.15 -0.34 -10.23
N ASP A 104 0.42 -1.45 -10.15
CA ASP A 104 0.17 -2.32 -11.32
C ASP A 104 -0.51 -1.56 -12.46
N ILE A 105 -1.55 -0.77 -12.15
CA ILE A 105 -2.22 0.09 -13.12
C ILE A 105 -1.23 1.07 -13.77
N VAL A 106 -0.47 1.82 -12.96
CA VAL A 106 0.50 2.80 -13.47
C VAL A 106 1.56 2.16 -14.37
N CYS A 107 2.05 0.98 -13.99
CA CYS A 107 2.99 0.22 -14.81
C CYS A 107 2.37 -0.25 -16.13
N GLU A 108 1.13 -0.72 -16.12
CA GLU A 108 0.42 -1.16 -17.33
C GLU A 108 0.23 0.00 -18.32
N PHE A 109 -0.22 1.17 -17.84
CA PHE A 109 -0.32 2.37 -18.67
C PHE A 109 1.02 2.76 -19.29
N SER A 110 2.09 2.75 -18.48
CA SER A 110 3.45 3.06 -18.95
C SER A 110 3.95 2.10 -20.02
N ARG A 111 3.76 0.78 -19.83
CA ARG A 111 4.18 -0.26 -20.80
C ARG A 111 3.41 -0.18 -22.11
N ASN A 112 2.12 0.15 -22.04
CA ASN A 112 1.26 0.28 -23.21
C ASN A 112 1.40 1.64 -23.92
N GLY A 113 2.27 2.53 -23.43
CA GLY A 113 2.45 3.87 -23.98
C GLY A 113 1.22 4.76 -23.85
N LEU A 114 0.30 4.42 -22.95
CA LEU A 114 -0.96 5.13 -22.71
C LEU A 114 -0.74 6.27 -21.71
N CYS A 115 -1.49 7.35 -21.89
CA CYS A 115 -1.54 8.42 -20.90
C CYS A 115 -2.32 7.96 -19.67
N LEU A 116 -1.74 8.18 -18.49
CA LEU A 116 -2.45 8.02 -17.21
C LEU A 116 -3.70 8.90 -17.19
N THR A 117 -4.81 8.31 -16.76
CA THR A 117 -6.08 9.03 -16.64
C THR A 117 -6.03 10.03 -15.49
N SER A 118 -6.74 11.16 -15.62
CA SER A 118 -6.93 12.10 -14.51
C SER A 118 -7.53 11.41 -13.29
N GLU A 119 -8.39 10.41 -13.50
CA GLU A 119 -9.02 9.63 -12.45
C GLU A 119 -8.04 8.91 -11.52
N ILE A 120 -6.96 8.32 -12.04
CA ILE A 120 -5.95 7.65 -11.21
C ILE A 120 -5.15 8.68 -10.42
N ARG A 121 -4.85 9.84 -11.02
CA ARG A 121 -4.16 10.93 -10.34
C ARG A 121 -5.00 11.48 -9.19
N GLU A 122 -6.28 11.78 -9.43
CA GLU A 122 -7.23 12.24 -8.41
C GLU A 122 -7.40 11.21 -7.30
N LEU A 123 -7.40 9.91 -7.62
CA LEU A 123 -7.48 8.85 -6.62
C LEU A 123 -6.24 8.85 -5.72
N VAL A 124 -5.04 8.96 -6.29
CA VAL A 124 -3.80 9.05 -5.50
C VAL A 124 -3.76 10.30 -4.63
N GLU A 125 -4.23 11.45 -5.13
CA GLU A 125 -4.33 12.67 -4.32
C GLU A 125 -5.31 12.50 -3.15
N LYS A 126 -6.48 11.89 -3.38
CA LYS A 126 -7.44 11.54 -2.31
C LYS A 126 -6.84 10.61 -1.25
N ILE A 127 -5.97 9.68 -1.65
CA ILE A 127 -5.28 8.78 -0.72
C ILE A 127 -4.30 9.57 0.15
N VAL A 128 -3.53 10.49 -0.43
CA VAL A 128 -2.62 11.38 0.32
C VAL A 128 -3.41 12.20 1.35
N ASP A 129 -4.51 12.82 0.92
CA ASP A 129 -5.38 13.61 1.81
C ASP A 129 -5.95 12.75 2.94
N TYR A 130 -6.39 11.53 2.63
CA TYR A 130 -6.89 10.58 3.63
C TYR A 130 -5.82 10.18 4.65
N ILE A 131 -4.58 9.95 4.24
CA ILE A 131 -3.47 9.67 5.15
C ILE A 131 -3.23 10.86 6.07
N CYS A 132 -3.19 12.08 5.53
CA CYS A 132 -3.05 13.30 6.34
C CYS A 132 -4.17 13.41 7.38
N LEU A 133 -5.42 13.12 7.01
CA LEU A 133 -6.55 13.11 7.95
C LEU A 133 -6.39 12.06 9.04
N CYS A 134 -5.87 10.87 8.72
CA CYS A 134 -5.62 9.81 9.70
C CYS A 134 -4.55 10.19 10.73
N LEU A 135 -3.56 10.99 10.34
CA LEU A 135 -2.47 11.44 11.21
C LEU A 135 -2.86 12.58 12.17
N VAL A 136 -3.90 13.36 11.85
CA VAL A 136 -4.37 14.48 12.70
C VAL A 136 -5.10 13.98 13.94
N VAL A 137 -5.72 12.80 13.88
CA VAL A 137 -6.51 12.26 15.00
C VAL A 137 -5.58 11.60 16.01
N PRO A 138 -5.41 12.14 17.24
CA PRO A 138 -4.51 11.56 18.22
C PRO A 138 -4.97 10.16 18.61
N GLU A 139 -4.04 9.21 18.61
CA GLU A 139 -4.30 7.86 19.11
C GLU A 139 -4.47 7.91 20.63
N ASN A 140 -5.66 7.56 21.12
CA ASN A 140 -5.92 7.48 22.54
C ASN A 140 -5.23 6.23 23.11
N GLY A 141 -4.02 6.41 23.63
CA GLY A 141 -3.34 5.45 24.49
C GLY A 141 -2.14 4.73 23.87
N ASN A 142 -1.36 4.07 24.71
CA ASN A 142 -0.27 3.18 24.34
C ASN A 142 -0.85 1.93 23.65
N VAL A 143 -1.24 2.05 22.38
CA VAL A 143 -1.67 0.91 21.58
C VAL A 143 -0.44 0.04 21.35
N ILE A 144 -0.47 -1.16 21.93
CA ILE A 144 0.52 -2.20 21.68
C ILE A 144 0.45 -2.52 20.19
N ASP A 145 1.58 -2.41 19.50
CA ASP A 145 1.67 -2.76 18.09
C ASP A 145 1.36 -4.25 17.92
N GLU A 146 0.25 -4.54 17.25
CA GLU A 146 -0.22 -5.91 17.05
C GLU A 146 0.55 -6.53 15.87
N ASP A 147 1.12 -7.71 16.09
CA ASP A 147 1.76 -8.49 15.03
C ASP A 147 0.70 -8.91 14.00
N ILE A 148 0.98 -8.67 12.72
CA ILE A 148 0.08 -9.09 11.63
C ILE A 148 0.21 -10.60 11.41
N VAL A 149 -0.89 -11.32 11.57
CA VAL A 149 -0.96 -12.78 11.40
C VAL A 149 -1.16 -13.14 9.93
N CYS A 150 -0.60 -14.27 9.48
CA CYS A 150 -0.73 -14.76 8.09
C CYS A 150 -0.34 -13.73 7.01
N PHE A 151 0.56 -12.78 7.32
CA PHE A 151 0.89 -11.66 6.44
C PHE A 151 1.35 -12.11 5.04
N GLU A 152 2.23 -13.10 4.97
CA GLU A 152 2.77 -13.60 3.71
C GLU A 152 1.70 -14.34 2.90
N GLU A 153 0.87 -15.14 3.56
CA GLU A 153 -0.24 -15.84 2.92
C GLU A 153 -1.29 -14.84 2.39
N LEU A 154 -1.60 -13.79 3.16
CA LEU A 154 -2.51 -12.71 2.73
C LEU A 154 -1.95 -11.95 1.53
N ALA A 155 -0.67 -11.58 1.55
CA ALA A 155 -0.02 -10.98 0.39
C ALA A 155 -0.12 -11.93 -0.84
N GLY A 156 0.04 -13.24 -0.62
CA GLY A 156 -0.15 -14.26 -1.65
C GLY A 156 -1.56 -14.30 -2.28
N VAL A 157 -2.61 -13.98 -1.51
CA VAL A 157 -3.98 -13.85 -2.03
C VAL A 157 -4.08 -12.70 -3.03
N TRP A 158 -3.49 -11.55 -2.72
CA TRP A 158 -3.48 -10.39 -3.63
C TRP A 158 -2.67 -10.62 -4.90
N MET A 159 -1.60 -11.40 -4.78
CA MET A 159 -0.69 -11.72 -5.88
C MET A 159 -1.01 -13.04 -6.58
N VAL A 160 -2.17 -13.65 -6.36
CA VAL A 160 -2.49 -15.01 -6.83
C VAL A 160 -2.32 -15.19 -8.35
N ASP A 161 -2.57 -14.14 -9.14
CA ASP A 161 -2.33 -14.11 -10.59
C ASP A 161 -0.85 -14.23 -11.00
N LEU A 162 0.07 -13.84 -10.11
CA LEU A 162 1.52 -13.82 -10.35
C LEU A 162 2.20 -15.14 -9.94
N VAL A 163 1.55 -15.95 -9.10
CA VAL A 163 2.12 -17.17 -8.51
C VAL A 163 2.38 -18.28 -9.55
N GLY A 164 1.80 -18.17 -10.76
CA GLY A 164 2.17 -19.02 -11.91
C GLY A 164 3.47 -18.61 -12.63
N LYS A 165 4.05 -17.45 -12.32
CA LYS A 165 5.22 -16.87 -13.03
C LYS A 165 6.46 -16.61 -12.17
N CYS A 166 6.32 -16.46 -10.84
CA CYS A 166 7.48 -16.32 -9.95
C CYS A 166 7.41 -17.31 -8.78
N ALA A 167 8.36 -18.24 -8.76
CA ALA A 167 8.54 -19.21 -7.69
C ALA A 167 9.50 -18.64 -6.64
N LYS A 168 8.96 -18.12 -5.53
CA LYS A 168 9.40 -18.22 -4.12
C LYS A 168 8.71 -17.16 -3.28
N LEU A 169 8.07 -17.58 -2.18
CA LEU A 169 7.29 -16.74 -1.26
C LEU A 169 8.10 -15.56 -0.69
N GLU A 170 9.42 -15.72 -0.55
CA GLU A 170 10.35 -14.71 -0.03
C GLU A 170 10.59 -13.53 -0.98
N GLU A 171 10.33 -13.67 -2.29
CA GLU A 171 10.42 -12.58 -3.28
C GLU A 171 9.12 -11.75 -3.36
N ASN A 172 8.03 -12.22 -2.73
CA ASN A 172 6.69 -11.66 -2.89
C ASN A 172 6.51 -10.28 -2.25
N LEU A 173 7.29 -9.93 -1.23
CA LEU A 173 7.13 -8.65 -0.53
C LEU A 173 7.65 -7.47 -1.33
N GLY A 174 8.75 -7.66 -2.05
CA GLY A 174 9.21 -6.67 -3.03
C GLY A 174 8.31 -6.57 -4.26
N VAL A 175 7.39 -7.53 -4.44
CA VAL A 175 6.33 -7.46 -5.46
C VAL A 175 5.10 -6.71 -4.92
N PHE A 176 4.74 -6.92 -3.64
CA PHE A 176 3.61 -6.26 -3.00
C PHE A 176 3.89 -4.79 -2.65
N PHE A 177 5.15 -4.46 -2.29
CA PHE A 177 5.66 -3.11 -2.09
C PHE A 177 6.78 -2.81 -3.11
N PRO A 178 6.41 -2.43 -4.34
CA PRO A 178 7.34 -2.37 -5.44
C PRO A 178 8.28 -1.15 -5.40
N ILE A 179 7.92 -0.06 -4.71
CA ILE A 179 8.75 1.14 -4.63
C ILE A 179 9.67 1.07 -3.41
N VAL A 180 9.10 0.71 -2.27
CA VAL A 180 9.80 0.43 -1.02
C VAL A 180 10.27 -1.00 -1.07
N ARG A 181 11.46 -1.22 -1.64
CA ARG A 181 12.13 -2.51 -1.51
C ARG A 181 12.49 -2.69 -0.04
N VAL A 182 11.61 -3.33 0.71
CA VAL A 182 11.92 -3.84 2.04
C VAL A 182 13.09 -4.79 1.83
N GLU A 183 14.30 -4.36 2.18
CA GLU A 183 15.42 -5.28 2.30
C GLU A 183 15.02 -6.27 3.38
N VAL A 184 14.47 -7.41 2.95
CA VAL A 184 14.19 -8.55 3.81
C VAL A 184 15.56 -9.00 4.30
N GLN A 185 16.00 -8.44 5.43
CA GLN A 185 17.23 -8.86 6.08
C GLN A 185 17.06 -10.33 6.39
N LYS A 186 17.77 -11.16 5.62
CA LYS A 186 17.88 -12.61 5.80
C LYS A 186 18.30 -12.88 7.23
N GLY A 187 17.34 -13.16 8.11
CA GLY A 187 17.62 -13.52 9.50
C GLY A 187 16.58 -13.07 10.52
N GLN A 188 15.86 -11.97 10.26
CA GLN A 188 14.76 -11.59 11.13
C GLN A 188 13.48 -12.23 10.58
N LYS A 189 12.90 -13.19 11.30
CA LYS A 189 11.47 -13.50 11.18
C LYS A 189 10.72 -12.25 11.65
N SER A 190 10.72 -11.19 10.84
CA SER A 190 10.26 -9.87 11.23
C SER A 190 8.75 -9.94 11.31
N ARG A 191 8.25 -10.13 12.53
CA ARG A 191 6.93 -9.66 12.93
C ARG A 191 6.78 -8.25 12.35
N ARG A 192 5.86 -8.09 11.39
CA ARG A 192 5.52 -6.78 10.87
C ARG A 192 4.37 -6.28 11.71
N GLY A 193 4.62 -5.24 12.49
CA GLY A 193 3.58 -4.55 13.20
C GLY A 193 2.69 -3.78 12.24
N ILE A 194 1.50 -3.41 12.71
CA ILE A 194 0.59 -2.51 11.99
C ILE A 194 1.28 -1.16 11.77
N ARG A 195 2.10 -0.71 12.73
CA ARG A 195 2.88 0.53 12.64
C ARG A 195 3.92 0.52 11.53
N ASP A 196 4.72 -0.54 11.44
CA ASP A 196 5.72 -0.69 10.38
C ASP A 196 5.05 -0.67 9.00
N LEU A 197 3.95 -1.42 8.87
CA LEU A 197 3.17 -1.48 7.65
C LEU A 197 2.59 -0.10 7.26
N ALA A 198 2.08 0.67 8.22
CA ALA A 198 1.63 2.03 7.97
C ALA A 198 2.77 2.93 7.47
N GLY A 199 3.97 2.80 8.07
CA GLY A 199 5.21 3.44 7.61
C GLY A 199 5.50 3.18 6.13
N ILE A 200 5.49 1.89 5.76
CA ILE A 200 5.73 1.44 4.37
C ILE A 200 4.67 2.02 3.42
N VAL A 201 3.38 1.96 3.79
CA VAL A 201 2.29 2.49 2.97
C VAL A 201 2.43 4.00 2.75
N MET A 202 2.75 4.76 3.79
CA MET A 202 2.98 6.21 3.64
C MET A 202 4.13 6.50 2.68
N CYS A 203 5.22 5.74 2.75
CA CYS A 203 6.35 5.86 1.83
C CYS A 203 5.96 5.54 0.39
N GLU A 204 5.29 4.41 0.16
CA GLU A 204 4.81 4.00 -1.16
C GLU A 204 3.87 5.04 -1.78
N VAL A 205 2.88 5.53 -1.02
CA VAL A 205 1.95 6.55 -1.48
C VAL A 205 2.66 7.84 -1.83
N PHE A 206 3.57 8.30 -0.96
CA PHE A 206 4.33 9.52 -1.20
C PHE A 206 5.14 9.43 -2.50
N LEU A 207 5.86 8.32 -2.69
CA LEU A 207 6.71 8.11 -3.87
C LEU A 207 5.87 7.93 -5.15
N LEU A 208 4.74 7.22 -5.07
CA LEU A 208 3.80 7.07 -6.18
C LEU A 208 3.21 8.42 -6.58
N ALA A 209 2.70 9.20 -5.63
CA ALA A 209 2.16 10.53 -5.87
C ALA A 209 3.22 11.47 -6.46
N LEU A 210 4.44 11.44 -5.94
CA LEU A 210 5.56 12.22 -6.46
C LEU A 210 5.88 11.82 -7.90
N SER A 211 5.90 10.51 -8.22
CA SER A 211 6.16 10.02 -9.58
C SER A 211 5.09 10.48 -10.58
N LEU A 212 3.81 10.50 -10.15
CA LEU A 212 2.71 10.96 -10.99
C LEU A 212 2.78 12.46 -11.23
N LYS A 213 3.22 13.24 -10.24
CA LYS A 213 3.49 14.67 -10.45
C LYS A 213 4.63 14.83 -11.46
N PHE A 214 5.77 14.15 -11.33
CA PHE A 214 6.87 14.30 -12.31
C PHE A 214 6.63 13.73 -13.71
N ASN A 215 5.64 12.85 -13.93
CA ASN A 215 5.36 12.23 -15.23
C ASN A 215 4.71 13.18 -16.28
N MET A 216 4.93 14.48 -16.19
CA MET A 216 4.54 15.44 -17.22
C MET A 216 5.67 15.55 -18.26
N ARG A 217 5.40 15.20 -19.52
CA ARG A 217 6.33 15.35 -20.67
C ARG A 217 6.83 16.78 -20.91
N PHE A 218 6.33 17.77 -20.16
CA PHE A 218 6.71 19.18 -20.23
C PHE A 218 6.98 19.68 -18.81
N VAL A 219 8.16 19.36 -18.28
CA VAL A 219 8.61 19.88 -16.99
C VAL A 219 9.17 21.28 -17.21
N ASN A 220 8.38 22.32 -16.93
CA ASN A 220 8.89 23.69 -16.79
C ASN A 220 9.32 23.95 -15.34
N GLU A 221 10.12 25.00 -15.11
CA GLU A 221 10.67 25.32 -13.77
C GLU A 221 9.57 25.58 -12.73
N GLU A 222 8.44 26.14 -13.14
CA GLU A 222 7.28 26.40 -12.29
C GLU A 222 6.66 25.10 -11.78
N PHE A 223 6.48 24.11 -12.67
CA PHE A 223 5.98 22.80 -12.30
C PHE A 223 6.89 22.05 -11.34
N GLN A 224 8.22 22.15 -11.51
CA GLN A 224 9.18 21.57 -10.56
C GLN A 224 9.07 22.22 -9.18
N LYS A 225 8.93 23.56 -9.15
CA LYS A 225 8.77 24.31 -7.91
C LYS A 225 7.49 23.91 -7.18
N ASP A 226 6.40 23.71 -7.90
CA ASP A 226 5.13 23.26 -7.34
C ASP A 226 5.21 21.83 -6.81
N ALA A 227 5.78 20.90 -7.57
CA ALA A 227 6.00 19.52 -7.13
C ALA A 227 6.90 19.46 -5.88
N ARG A 228 7.95 20.30 -5.83
CA ARG A 228 8.82 20.44 -4.67
C ARG A 228 8.11 21.02 -3.46
N ASN A 229 7.33 22.09 -3.63
CA ASN A 229 6.56 22.69 -2.55
C ASN A 229 5.54 21.70 -1.98
N TRP A 230 4.86 20.96 -2.86
CA TRP A 230 3.97 19.87 -2.47
C TRP A 230 4.72 18.81 -1.66
N ALA A 231 5.87 18.32 -2.15
CA ALA A 231 6.65 17.31 -1.43
C ALA A 231 7.06 17.79 -0.03
N ILE A 232 7.52 19.03 0.10
CA ILE A 232 7.88 19.63 1.40
C ILE A 232 6.66 19.72 2.33
N GLN A 233 5.50 20.12 1.81
CA GLN A 233 4.27 20.23 2.60
C GLN A 233 3.78 18.86 3.06
N THR A 234 3.76 17.87 2.17
CA THR A 234 3.35 16.50 2.51
C THR A 234 4.31 15.88 3.53
N LEU A 235 5.63 16.05 3.37
CA LEU A 235 6.61 15.57 4.36
C LEU A 235 6.44 16.22 5.73
N LYS A 236 6.02 17.50 5.78
CA LYS A 236 5.70 18.18 7.05
C LYS A 236 4.42 17.65 7.69
N GLN A 237 3.43 17.24 6.90
CA GLN A 237 2.18 16.67 7.40
C GLN A 237 2.37 15.21 7.83
N PHE A 238 3.23 14.46 7.14
CA PHE A 238 3.55 13.07 7.43
C PHE A 238 4.50 12.90 8.63
N GLN A 239 4.78 13.94 9.43
CA GLN A 239 5.74 13.94 10.56
C GLN A 239 5.41 12.88 11.64
N ASN A 240 5.66 11.63 11.30
CA ASN A 240 5.40 10.41 12.03
C ASN A 240 6.72 9.62 12.01
N ILE A 241 7.11 9.09 13.17
CA ILE A 241 8.45 8.51 13.39
C ILE A 241 8.61 7.25 12.55
N GLU A 242 7.55 6.46 12.41
CA GLU A 242 7.50 5.24 11.62
C GLU A 242 7.65 5.54 10.12
N PHE A 243 6.97 6.57 9.61
CA PHE A 243 7.21 7.07 8.24
C PHE A 243 8.65 7.51 8.02
N LEU A 244 9.22 8.31 8.93
CA LEU A 244 10.59 8.81 8.79
C LEU A 244 11.62 7.68 8.84
N GLY A 245 11.41 6.66 9.68
CA GLY A 245 12.25 5.47 9.74
C GLY A 245 12.26 4.69 8.42
N GLU A 246 11.08 4.35 7.90
CA GLU A 246 10.96 3.64 6.62
C GLU A 246 11.43 4.49 5.43
N PHE A 247 11.09 5.78 5.41
CA PHE A 247 11.52 6.71 4.38
C PHE A 247 13.05 6.83 4.33
N LEU A 248 13.69 6.92 5.50
CA LEU A 248 15.16 6.90 5.59
C LEU A 248 15.73 5.56 5.13
N LEU A 249 15.14 4.43 5.53
CA LEU A 249 15.58 3.09 5.07
C LEU A 249 15.44 2.90 3.57
N VAL A 250 14.47 3.53 2.92
CA VAL A 250 14.33 3.55 1.46
C VAL A 250 15.34 4.51 0.83
N CYS A 251 15.54 5.70 1.42
CA CYS A 251 16.45 6.72 0.90
C CYS A 251 17.95 6.41 1.11
N ILE A 252 18.32 5.61 2.12
CA ILE A 252 19.72 5.27 2.45
C ILE A 252 20.37 4.36 1.39
N PRO A 253 19.75 3.23 0.95
CA PRO A 253 20.22 2.41 -0.17
C PRO A 253 20.15 3.15 -1.52
N LEU A 254 19.21 4.10 -1.66
CA LEU A 254 19.10 4.98 -2.83
C LEU A 254 20.30 5.93 -3.01
N LYS A 255 21.30 5.89 -2.11
CA LYS A 255 22.66 6.43 -2.37
C LYS A 255 23.35 5.81 -3.59
N ARG A 256 22.78 4.80 -4.27
CA ARG A 256 23.38 4.25 -5.50
C ARG A 256 22.56 4.24 -6.78
N PHE A 257 21.25 4.53 -6.80
CA PHE A 257 20.52 4.53 -8.07
C PHE A 257 19.45 5.62 -8.16
N LYS A 258 19.82 6.69 -8.86
CA LYS A 258 18.98 7.58 -9.69
C LYS A 258 17.82 8.38 -9.08
N PHE A 259 17.37 8.13 -7.85
CA PHE A 259 16.44 9.03 -7.15
C PHE A 259 17.10 10.39 -6.86
N TYR A 260 18.40 10.35 -6.54
CA TYR A 260 19.27 11.54 -6.50
C TYR A 260 19.50 12.16 -7.88
N TYR A 261 19.49 11.42 -9.00
CA TYR A 261 19.67 12.04 -10.33
C TYR A 261 18.43 12.81 -10.77
N LEU A 262 17.21 12.30 -10.51
CA LEU A 262 15.98 13.01 -10.88
C LEU A 262 15.76 14.27 -10.02
N ILE A 263 16.19 14.24 -8.76
CA ILE A 263 16.12 15.38 -7.83
C ILE A 263 17.32 16.34 -8.01
N MET A 264 18.54 15.86 -8.28
CA MET A 264 19.74 16.71 -8.41
C MET A 264 20.02 17.28 -9.81
N TYR A 265 19.68 16.61 -10.93
CA TYR A 265 20.07 17.14 -12.26
C TYR A 265 19.31 18.39 -12.69
N HIS A 266 18.24 18.77 -11.98
CA HIS A 266 17.50 20.00 -12.24
C HIS A 266 17.31 20.91 -11.02
N SER A 267 17.88 20.56 -9.86
CA SER A 267 17.80 21.39 -8.66
C SER A 267 19.18 21.90 -8.29
N SER A 268 19.50 23.12 -8.68
CA SER A 268 20.61 23.95 -8.18
C SER A 268 20.45 24.34 -6.70
N LEU A 269 19.95 23.42 -5.88
CA LEU A 269 19.64 23.62 -4.46
C LEU A 269 20.22 22.50 -3.62
N PHE A 270 21.53 22.30 -3.75
CA PHE A 270 22.47 22.03 -2.65
C PHE A 270 23.85 22.55 -3.06
N PHE A 271 23.92 23.85 -3.38
CA PHE A 271 25.16 24.62 -3.23
C PHE A 271 24.96 25.54 -2.02
N PHE A 272 25.50 25.14 -0.88
CA PHE A 272 26.06 26.11 0.06
C PHE A 272 27.57 25.89 0.08
N PRO A 273 28.37 26.96 -0.03
CA PRO A 273 29.80 26.86 -0.22
C PRO A 273 30.46 26.57 1.12
N TYR A 274 31.31 25.56 1.16
CA TYR A 274 32.44 25.58 2.07
C TYR A 274 33.67 25.91 1.24
N TYR A 275 33.99 27.21 1.24
CA TYR A 275 35.35 27.67 1.02
C TYR A 275 36.19 27.21 2.21
N CYS A 276 37.08 26.25 1.95
CA CYS A 276 38.49 26.15 2.36
C CYS A 276 38.96 24.71 2.11
#